data_AF-A0A946ZM64-F1
#
_entry.id   AF-A0A946ZM64-F1
#
_cell.length_a   1.000
_cell.length_b   1.000
_cell.length_c   1.000
_cell.angle_alpha   90.00
_cell.angle_beta   90.00
_cell.angle_gamma   90.00
#
_symmetry.space_group_name_H-M   'P 1'
#
loop_
_entity.id
_entity.type
_entity.pdbx_description
1 polymer ?
#
loop_
_entity_poly.entity_id
_entity_poly.type
_entity_poly.pdbx_seq_one_letter_code
_entity_poly.pdbx_strand_id
1 'polypeptide(L)' 'MELNKYSKTVTQDPTQPAAQAMLHAIGLTSEDFYKPFIGIASTGYEGNPCNMHLNDLAKLVKE' A
#
# COMPACT_ATOMS: atom_id res chain seq x y z
N MET A 1 10.90 16.53 -7.88
CA MET A 1 11.07 15.71 -6.66
C MET A 1 10.43 14.36 -6.95
N GLU A 2 11.13 13.26 -6.73
CA GLU A 2 10.59 11.91 -6.95
C GLU A 2 9.77 11.49 -5.72
N LEU A 3 8.50 11.10 -5.92
CA LEU A 3 7.56 10.82 -4.82
C LEU A 3 7.62 9.38 -4.33
N ASN A 4 8.03 8.42 -5.17
CA ASN A 4 8.04 6.99 -4.89
C ASN A 4 9.44 6.46 -4.52
N LYS A 5 10.24 7.25 -3.80
CA LYS A 5 11.66 7.00 -3.45
C LYS A 5 11.94 5.56 -2.98
N TYR A 6 11.02 4.96 -2.22
CA TYR A 6 11.15 3.60 -1.68
C TYR A 6 10.38 2.56 -2.51
N SER A 7 9.16 2.87 -2.96
CA SER A 7 8.33 1.92 -3.71
C SER A 7 8.95 1.54 -5.05
N LYS A 8 9.70 2.46 -5.69
CA LYS A 8 10.40 2.20 -6.94
C LYS A 8 11.37 1.03 -6.88
N THR A 9 11.92 0.73 -5.69
CA THR A 9 12.80 -0.42 -5.50
C THR A 9 12.08 -1.72 -5.82
N VAL A 10 10.78 -1.85 -5.54
CA VAL A 10 10.02 -3.09 -5.83
C VAL A 10 9.15 -2.97 -7.09
N THR A 11 8.89 -1.76 -7.58
CA THR A 11 8.03 -1.55 -8.75
C THR A 11 8.78 -1.29 -10.06
N GLN A 12 10.05 -0.86 -10.02
CA GLN A 12 10.80 -0.44 -11.22
C GLN A 12 12.16 -1.14 -11.38
N ASP A 13 12.65 -1.84 -10.36
CA ASP A 13 13.89 -2.61 -10.43
C ASP A 13 13.69 -3.87 -11.30
N PRO A 14 14.35 -3.99 -12.47
CA PRO A 14 14.18 -5.14 -13.35
C PRO A 14 14.69 -6.46 -12.73
N THR A 15 15.48 -6.40 -11.65
CA THR A 15 15.95 -7.58 -10.93
C THR A 15 14.92 -8.16 -9.96
N GLN A 16 13.77 -7.50 -9.78
CA GLN A 16 12.69 -7.93 -8.86
C GLN A 16 11.36 -8.27 -9.56
N PRO A 17 11.36 -9.14 -10.59
CA PRO A 17 10.13 -9.47 -11.33
C PRO A 17 9.10 -10.21 -10.47
N ALA A 18 9.53 -10.97 -9.46
CA ALA A 18 8.61 -11.66 -8.56
C ALA A 18 7.81 -10.69 -7.67
N ALA A 19 8.43 -9.59 -7.21
CA ALA A 19 7.73 -8.56 -6.45
C ALA A 19 6.68 -7.86 -7.31
N GLN A 20 7.04 -7.51 -8.55
CA GLN A 20 6.13 -6.92 -9.53
C GLN A 20 4.94 -7.84 -9.84
N ALA A 21 5.17 -9.14 -9.99
CA ALA A 21 4.11 -10.12 -10.22
C ALA A 21 3.10 -10.18 -9.05
N MET A 22 3.59 -10.13 -7.80
CA MET A 22 2.71 -10.10 -6.62
C MET A 22 1.89 -8.80 -6.55
N LEU A 23 2.49 -7.67 -6.92
CA LEU A 23 1.80 -6.37 -6.97
C LEU A 23 0.71 -6.34 -8.05
N HIS A 24 0.95 -6.95 -9.21
CA HIS A 24 -0.09 -7.16 -10.21
C HIS A 24 -1.20 -8.09 -9.72
N ALA A 25 -0.86 -9.17 -9.01
CA ALA A 25 -1.85 -10.12 -8.49
C ALA A 25 -2.85 -9.50 -7.49
N ILE A 26 -2.44 -8.45 -6.77
CA ILE A 26 -3.33 -7.69 -5.87
C ILE A 26 -4.06 -6.52 -6.56
N GLY A 27 -3.94 -6.41 -7.89
CA GLY A 27 -4.74 -5.49 -8.71
C GLY A 27 -4.05 -4.20 -9.14
N LEU A 28 -2.73 -4.04 -8.93
CA LEU A 28 -2.01 -2.85 -9.41
C LEU A 28 -1.71 -2.93 -10.90
N THR A 29 -1.83 -1.80 -11.59
CA THR A 29 -1.47 -1.65 -13.00
C THR A 29 -0.01 -1.20 -13.16
N SER A 30 0.51 -1.27 -14.39
CA SER A 30 1.85 -0.75 -14.68
C SER A 30 1.95 0.76 -14.45
N GLU A 31 0.85 1.50 -14.62
CA GLU A 31 0.76 2.93 -14.32
C GLU A 31 0.87 3.19 -12.80
N ASP A 32 0.31 2.30 -11.96
CA ASP A 32 0.37 2.43 -10.51
C ASP A 32 1.79 2.26 -9.95
N PHE A 33 2.68 1.57 -10.67
CA PHE A 33 4.08 1.36 -10.26
C PHE A 33 4.90 2.65 -10.20
N TYR A 34 4.41 3.72 -10.83
CA TYR A 34 5.02 5.05 -10.79
C TYR A 34 4.44 5.96 -9.72
N LYS A 35 3.35 5.54 -9.05
CA LYS A 35 2.76 6.27 -7.92
C LYS A 35 3.52 5.95 -6.62
N PRO A 36 3.54 6.88 -5.64
CA PRO A 36 4.05 6.55 -4.31
C PRO A 36 3.12 5.55 -3.61
N PHE A 37 3.69 4.47 -3.08
CA PHE A 37 2.92 3.56 -2.22
C PHE A 37 2.81 4.12 -0.81
N ILE A 38 1.58 4.16 -0.29
CA ILE A 38 1.24 4.65 1.04
C ILE A 38 0.75 3.48 1.88
N GLY A 39 1.49 3.13 2.93
CA GLY A 39 1.08 2.12 3.90
C GLY A 39 0.13 2.71 4.94
N ILE A 40 -1.11 2.24 4.99
CA ILE A 40 -2.10 2.64 5.99
C ILE A 40 -2.12 1.58 7.09
N ALA A 41 -1.51 1.88 8.25
CA ALA A 41 -1.48 0.98 9.40
C ALA A 41 -2.61 1.31 10.38
N SER A 42 -3.53 0.37 10.58
CA SER A 42 -4.61 0.47 11.57
C SER A 42 -4.28 -0.38 12.80
N THR A 43 -4.54 0.16 13.99
CA THR A 43 -4.51 -0.59 15.27
C THR A 43 -5.92 -0.99 15.71
N GLY A 44 -6.87 -1.09 14.77
CA GLY A 44 -8.26 -1.38 15.07
C GLY A 44 -8.50 -2.83 15.50
N TYR A 45 -9.15 -3.00 16.66
CA TYR A 45 -9.60 -4.28 17.19
C TYR A 45 -10.79 -4.06 18.14
N GLU A 46 -11.61 -5.09 18.36
CA GLU A 46 -12.91 -4.95 19.05
C GLU A 46 -12.84 -4.97 20.57
N GLY A 47 -11.65 -5.21 21.15
CA GLY A 47 -11.49 -5.41 22.60
C GLY A 47 -11.43 -4.11 23.42
N ASN A 48 -11.46 -2.93 22.78
CA ASN A 48 -11.56 -1.65 23.48
C ASN A 48 -12.31 -0.59 22.64
N PRO A 49 -12.94 0.41 23.29
CA PRO A 49 -13.65 1.48 22.58
C PRO A 49 -12.72 2.49 21.88
N CYS A 50 -11.48 2.63 22.36
CA CYS A 50 -10.48 3.56 21.80
C CYS A 50 -10.03 3.17 20.38
N ASN A 51 -10.12 1.90 19.99
CA ASN A 51 -9.55 1.36 18.76
C ASN A 51 -10.59 0.66 17.87
N MET A 52 -11.76 0.28 18.39
CA MET A 52 -12.75 -0.51 17.62
C MET A 52 -13.20 0.11 16.30
N HIS A 53 -13.08 1.42 16.14
CA HIS A 53 -13.52 2.19 14.97
C HIS A 53 -12.41 2.47 13.95
N LEU A 54 -11.14 2.15 14.26
CA LEU A 54 -10.00 2.56 13.44
C LEU A 54 -9.92 1.84 12.09
N ASN A 55 -10.47 0.62 11.98
CA ASN A 55 -10.50 -0.11 10.71
C ASN A 55 -11.43 0.54 9.68
N ASP A 56 -12.50 1.19 10.11
CA ASP A 56 -13.38 1.94 9.21
C ASP A 56 -12.74 3.26 8.79
N LEU A 57 -12.07 3.95 9.71
CA LEU A 57 -11.26 5.13 9.36
C LEU A 57 -10.15 4.77 8.36
N ALA A 58 -9.48 3.63 8.50
CA ALA A 58 -8.45 3.19 7.56
C ALA A 58 -9.00 2.93 6.14
N LYS A 59 -10.27 2.50 6.00
CA LYS A 59 -10.92 2.39 4.69
C LYS A 59 -11.15 3.77 4.07
N LEU A 60 -11.63 4.74 4.85
CA LEU A 60 -11.82 6.12 4.39
C LEU A 60 -10.51 6.79 3.95
N VAL A 61 -9.39 6.49 4.62
CA VAL A 61 -8.07 7.00 4.22
C VAL A 61 -7.56 6.37 2.92
N LYS A 62 -8.06 5.18 2.55
CA LYS A 62 -7.69 4.47 1.32
C LYS A 62 -8.43 4.98 0.07
N GLU A 63 -9.65 5.48 0.24
CA GLU A 63 -10.48 6.03 -0.84
C GLU A 63 -9.84 7.25 -1.51
#